data_AF-A0A2E7TNE6-F1
#
_entry.id   AF-A0A2E7TNE6-F1
#
_cell.length_a   1.000
_cell.length_b   1.000
_cell.length_c   1.000
_cell.angle_alpha   90.00
_cell.angle_beta   90.00
_cell.angle_gamma   90.00
#
_symmetry.space_group_name_H-M   'P 1'
#
loop_
_entity.id
_entity.type
_entity.pdbx_description
1 polymer ?
#
loop_
_entity_poly.entity_id
_entity_poly.type
_entity_poly.pdbx_seq_one_letter_code
_entity_poly.pdbx_strand_id
1 'polypeptide(L)'
;MRLTILIGLFVLGFVVSAKNTTRGVQLEFENNERVLSRENKEKILEMYIKTGPGDWIYFNTVQESEIEKNRHLAHSNAKIRNRIIADFLKENGIDGEQIKFKYGTFENLWVNKPLRLKSSVKLKNKEDSTNQIVKDFRNIDGCFLRFKSGNIIKFKPMSFEGSSTDVITVRIQEFNSKYDFVKYGVTALGDKGILETKGMYFIEAFSNDVKINLRPQVTYTLKINEAKSDVPFYSFYGKETNGQLTWVKNSQQKFYQESPEVNNDENELDEENYLNQNEITDTVFIESSSGEMQAILVKHVVSKQDYLVGEYSDLGWINCDRFYDAEEKITMTFSIDNGICDNSFAVYLIFKDINSVLPIYKITNGVYQTPEIPKGSEVTLLALQTSKSQNKLAFLDFTTNDDNLVNVNSSNLTKEDLERYLRDVIF
;
A
#
# COMPACT_ATOMS: atom_id res chain seq x y z
N MET A 1 -55.07 -28.42 -21.67
CA MET A 1 -53.83 -27.69 -22.04
C MET A 1 -53.48 -26.73 -20.89
N ARG A 2 -52.72 -27.19 -19.90
CA ARG A 2 -52.12 -26.36 -18.85
C ARG A 2 -50.67 -26.81 -18.73
N LEU A 3 -49.77 -25.95 -19.19
CA LEU A 3 -48.33 -26.17 -19.22
C LEU A 3 -47.76 -25.68 -17.89
N THR A 4 -47.42 -26.59 -16.99
CA THR A 4 -46.74 -26.28 -15.73
C THR A 4 -45.24 -26.25 -16.02
N ILE A 5 -44.66 -25.04 -16.10
CA ILE A 5 -43.22 -24.84 -16.26
C ILE A 5 -42.57 -25.03 -14.89
N LEU A 6 -41.84 -26.14 -14.73
CA LEU A 6 -41.01 -26.42 -13.57
C LEU A 6 -39.67 -25.68 -13.76
N ILE A 7 -39.50 -24.52 -13.11
CA ILE A 7 -38.23 -23.81 -13.07
C ILE A 7 -37.35 -24.51 -12.03
N GLY A 8 -36.41 -25.33 -12.49
CA GLY A 8 -35.37 -25.90 -11.65
C GLY A 8 -34.34 -24.83 -11.28
N LEU A 9 -34.39 -24.34 -10.04
CA LEU A 9 -33.29 -23.56 -9.46
C LEU A 9 -32.12 -24.50 -9.16
N PHE A 10 -31.12 -24.53 -10.04
CA PHE A 10 -29.82 -25.10 -9.75
C PHE A 10 -29.05 -24.10 -8.88
N VAL A 11 -29.15 -24.26 -7.55
CA VAL A 11 -28.24 -23.60 -6.61
C VAL A 11 -26.92 -24.38 -6.67
N LEU A 12 -25.98 -23.93 -7.51
CA LEU A 12 -24.58 -24.33 -7.40
C LEU A 12 -24.04 -23.72 -6.09
N GLY A 13 -24.19 -24.46 -5.00
CA GLY A 13 -23.46 -24.18 -3.78
C GLY A 13 -21.97 -24.40 -4.05
N PHE A 14 -21.20 -23.32 -4.23
CA PHE A 14 -19.77 -23.38 -4.06
C PHE A 14 -19.49 -23.73 -2.60
N VAL A 15 -19.34 -25.02 -2.32
CA VAL A 15 -18.70 -25.47 -1.08
C VAL A 15 -17.22 -25.13 -1.25
N VAL A 16 -16.83 -23.94 -0.81
CA VAL A 16 -15.43 -23.67 -0.46
C VAL A 16 -15.16 -24.55 0.76
N SER A 17 -14.78 -25.80 0.50
CA SER A 17 -14.24 -26.67 1.54
C SER A 17 -12.86 -26.11 1.88
N ALA A 18 -12.80 -25.16 2.82
CA ALA A 18 -11.61 -24.94 3.60
C ALA A 18 -11.35 -26.23 4.37
N LYS A 19 -10.67 -27.20 3.75
CA LYS A 19 -10.12 -28.33 4.48
C LYS A 19 -9.01 -27.74 5.33
N ASN A 20 -9.32 -27.42 6.58
CA ASN A 20 -8.31 -27.14 7.62
C ASN A 20 -7.54 -28.44 7.85
N THR A 21 -6.56 -28.71 7.00
CA THR A 21 -5.75 -29.91 7.08
C THR A 21 -4.68 -29.73 8.15
N THR A 22 -4.36 -30.84 8.81
CA THR A 22 -3.26 -30.88 9.78
C THR A 22 -2.17 -31.77 9.21
N ARG A 23 -0.93 -31.26 9.19
CA ARG A 23 0.25 -32.01 8.71
C ARG A 23 1.27 -32.18 9.83
N GLY A 24 1.73 -33.43 10.03
CA GLY A 24 2.85 -33.74 10.91
C GLY A 24 4.18 -33.67 10.17
N VAL A 25 5.21 -33.14 10.83
CA VAL A 25 6.59 -33.10 10.33
C VAL A 25 7.52 -33.75 11.34
N GLN A 26 8.21 -34.81 10.90
CA GLN A 26 9.26 -35.43 11.70
C GLN A 26 10.55 -34.61 11.60
N LEU A 27 11.09 -34.23 12.75
CA LEU A 27 12.41 -33.63 12.89
C LEU A 27 13.38 -34.65 13.46
N GLU A 28 14.63 -34.58 13.03
CA GLU A 28 15.69 -35.49 13.44
C GLU A 28 16.65 -34.78 14.39
N PHE A 29 16.95 -35.40 15.52
CA PHE A 29 17.90 -34.89 16.50
C PHE A 29 18.90 -36.00 16.80
N GLU A 30 20.19 -35.71 16.66
CA GLU A 30 21.23 -36.69 16.98
C GLU A 30 21.32 -36.87 18.51
N ASN A 31 21.52 -38.10 18.99
CA ASN A 31 21.99 -38.39 20.37
C ASN A 31 21.43 -37.53 21.53
N ASN A 32 20.10 -37.44 21.69
CA ASN A 32 19.45 -36.62 22.74
C ASN A 32 19.75 -35.10 22.66
N GLU A 33 20.25 -34.62 21.52
CA GLU A 33 20.52 -33.20 21.31
C GLU A 33 19.25 -32.36 21.48
N ARG A 34 19.44 -31.15 22.00
CA ARG A 34 18.37 -30.18 22.22
C ARG A 34 18.53 -28.95 21.35
N VAL A 35 19.60 -28.87 20.56
CA VAL A 35 19.89 -27.74 19.68
C VAL A 35 19.22 -27.97 18.33
N LEU A 36 18.71 -26.90 17.71
CA LEU A 36 18.24 -26.97 16.33
C LEU A 36 19.42 -26.90 15.35
N SER A 37 19.66 -28.00 14.64
CA SER A 37 20.54 -28.03 13.49
C SER A 37 20.06 -27.07 12.39
N ARG A 38 20.97 -26.70 11.49
CA ARG A 38 20.63 -25.87 10.32
C ARG A 38 19.54 -26.52 9.46
N GLU A 39 19.66 -27.82 9.21
CA GLU A 39 18.69 -28.60 8.44
C GLU A 39 17.29 -28.56 9.09
N ASN A 40 17.20 -28.71 10.42
CA ASN A 40 15.92 -28.61 11.10
C ASN A 40 15.32 -27.21 10.97
N LYS A 41 16.12 -26.14 11.09
CA LYS A 41 15.65 -24.76 10.92
C LYS A 41 15.07 -24.54 9.52
N GLU A 42 15.81 -24.96 8.48
CA GLU A 42 15.38 -24.87 7.08
C GLU A 42 14.09 -25.67 6.86
N LYS A 43 14.03 -26.92 7.33
CA LYS A 43 12.85 -27.80 7.23
C LYS A 43 11.63 -27.23 7.95
N ILE A 44 11.79 -26.66 9.14
CA ILE A 44 10.70 -26.04 9.91
C ILE A 44 10.06 -24.90 9.09
N LEU A 45 10.87 -23.98 8.58
CA LEU A 45 10.38 -22.83 7.82
C LEU A 45 9.80 -23.25 6.47
N GLU A 46 10.48 -24.12 5.72
CA GLU A 46 10.01 -24.64 4.44
C GLU A 46 8.62 -25.27 4.57
N MET A 47 8.43 -26.10 5.60
CA MET A 47 7.18 -26.78 5.84
C MET A 47 6.06 -25.83 6.29
N TYR A 48 6.38 -24.82 7.09
CA TYR A 48 5.44 -23.76 7.44
C TYR A 48 5.04 -22.92 6.20
N ILE A 49 5.99 -22.56 5.34
CA ILE A 49 5.74 -21.80 4.10
C ILE A 49 4.79 -22.59 3.18
N LYS A 50 5.01 -23.90 3.02
CA LYS A 50 4.17 -24.80 2.21
C LYS A 50 2.81 -25.12 2.83
N THR A 51 2.58 -24.78 4.11
CA THR A 51 1.28 -24.99 4.76
C THR A 51 0.23 -24.09 4.11
N GLY A 52 -1.00 -24.60 3.93
CA GLY A 52 -2.10 -23.83 3.34
C GLY A 52 -2.62 -22.73 4.27
N PRO A 53 -3.23 -21.65 3.75
CA PRO A 53 -3.87 -20.64 4.59
C PRO A 53 -4.99 -21.26 5.45
N GLY A 54 -4.96 -21.03 6.76
CA GLY A 54 -5.90 -21.62 7.73
C GLY A 54 -5.47 -22.99 8.27
N ASP A 55 -4.52 -23.66 7.62
CA ASP A 55 -4.07 -25.00 8.01
C ASP A 55 -3.15 -25.00 9.23
N TRP A 56 -2.99 -26.19 9.81
CA TRP A 56 -2.11 -26.44 10.94
C TRP A 56 -0.96 -27.37 10.56
N ILE A 57 0.22 -27.06 11.08
CA ILE A 57 1.38 -27.95 11.06
C ILE A 57 1.78 -28.28 12.49
N TYR A 58 2.26 -29.50 12.74
CA TYR A 58 2.89 -29.85 14.01
C TYR A 58 4.21 -30.59 13.81
N PHE A 59 5.12 -30.42 14.77
CA PHE A 59 6.46 -30.99 14.71
C PHE A 59 6.60 -32.14 15.72
N ASN A 60 6.97 -33.31 15.22
CA ASN A 60 7.38 -34.46 16.02
C ASN A 60 8.88 -34.34 16.27
N THR A 61 9.27 -34.23 17.54
CA THR A 61 10.65 -33.99 17.96
C THR A 61 11.30 -35.18 18.68
N VAL A 62 10.61 -36.31 18.74
CA VAL A 62 11.06 -37.54 19.42
C VAL A 62 10.97 -38.70 18.44
N GLN A 63 12.00 -39.54 18.41
CA GLN A 63 12.04 -40.78 17.63
C GLN A 63 11.63 -41.99 18.47
N GLU A 64 11.11 -43.04 17.84
CA GLU A 64 10.71 -44.27 18.52
C GLU A 64 11.88 -44.92 19.29
N SER A 65 13.07 -44.91 18.70
CA SER A 65 14.31 -45.40 19.34
C SER A 65 14.68 -44.65 20.62
N GLU A 66 14.39 -43.34 20.71
CA GLU A 66 14.59 -42.55 21.94
C GLU A 66 13.61 -42.98 23.04
N ILE A 67 12.36 -43.31 22.66
CA ILE A 67 11.31 -43.75 23.57
C ILE A 67 11.69 -45.11 24.18
N GLU A 68 12.11 -46.05 23.33
CA GLU A 68 12.54 -47.40 23.75
C GLU A 68 13.75 -47.34 24.68
N LYS A 69 14.71 -46.46 24.37
CA LYS A 69 15.94 -46.32 25.16
C LYS A 69 15.68 -45.65 26.52
N ASN A 70 14.93 -44.55 26.55
CA ASN A 70 14.56 -43.86 27.80
C ASN A 70 13.35 -42.92 27.60
N ARG A 71 12.15 -43.43 27.87
CA ARG A 71 10.89 -42.67 27.74
C ARG A 71 10.84 -41.38 28.57
N HIS A 72 11.41 -41.35 29.78
CA HIS A 72 11.42 -40.15 30.62
C HIS A 72 12.30 -39.05 30.02
N LEU A 73 13.48 -39.43 29.54
CA LEU A 73 14.39 -38.52 28.86
C LEU A 73 13.78 -38.02 27.54
N ALA A 74 13.14 -38.90 26.76
CA ALA A 74 12.41 -38.54 25.55
C ALA A 74 11.31 -37.50 25.82
N HIS A 75 10.57 -37.64 26.92
CA HIS A 75 9.56 -36.65 27.32
C HIS A 75 10.16 -35.29 27.69
N SER A 76 11.27 -35.29 28.44
CA SER A 76 12.02 -34.07 28.76
C SER A 76 12.56 -33.40 27.50
N ASN A 77 13.11 -34.17 26.57
CA ASN A 77 13.65 -33.69 25.31
C ASN A 77 12.55 -33.09 24.41
N ALA A 78 11.40 -33.76 24.26
CA ALA A 78 10.25 -33.21 23.53
C ALA A 78 9.89 -31.80 24.01
N LYS A 79 9.71 -31.64 25.33
CA LYS A 79 9.35 -30.35 25.92
C LYS A 79 10.39 -29.27 25.58
N ILE A 80 11.68 -29.56 25.79
CA ILE A 80 12.74 -28.57 25.55
C ILE A 80 12.86 -28.23 24.06
N ARG A 81 12.90 -29.24 23.18
CA ARG A 81 12.98 -29.06 21.72
C ARG A 81 11.82 -28.22 21.19
N ASN A 82 10.60 -28.47 21.65
CA ASN A 82 9.42 -27.70 21.22
C ASN A 82 9.46 -26.24 21.66
N ARG A 83 10.05 -25.92 22.83
CA ARG A 83 10.25 -24.50 23.22
C ARG A 83 11.25 -23.82 22.32
N ILE A 84 12.36 -24.48 22.02
CA ILE A 84 13.41 -23.96 21.13
C ILE A 84 12.87 -23.73 19.72
N ILE A 85 12.02 -24.63 19.20
CA ILE A 85 11.34 -24.43 17.92
C ILE A 85 10.38 -23.23 17.99
N ALA A 86 9.59 -23.11 19.06
CA ALA A 86 8.67 -22.00 19.21
C ALA A 86 9.41 -20.65 19.24
N ASP A 87 10.56 -20.59 19.92
CA ASP A 87 11.37 -19.38 20.00
C ASP A 87 12.00 -19.06 18.64
N PHE A 88 12.56 -20.06 17.94
CA PHE A 88 13.04 -19.92 16.56
C PHE A 88 11.96 -19.39 15.59
N LEU A 89 10.73 -19.89 15.70
CA LEU A 89 9.62 -19.41 14.86
C LEU A 89 9.22 -17.96 15.17
N LYS A 90 9.22 -17.58 16.45
CA LYS A 90 8.96 -16.18 16.87
C LYS A 90 10.06 -15.24 16.41
N GLU A 91 11.32 -15.66 16.52
CA GLU A 91 12.50 -14.93 16.01
C GLU A 91 12.39 -14.73 14.48
N ASN A 92 11.75 -15.66 13.78
CA ASN A 92 11.43 -15.55 12.35
C ASN A 92 10.06 -14.92 12.07
N GLY A 93 9.46 -14.26 13.05
CA GLY A 93 8.31 -13.38 12.86
C GLY A 93 6.94 -14.08 12.79
N ILE A 94 6.84 -15.33 13.24
CA ILE A 94 5.56 -16.01 13.47
C ILE A 94 4.97 -15.51 14.81
N ASP A 95 3.71 -15.11 14.79
CA ASP A 95 3.02 -14.59 15.96
C ASP A 95 2.83 -15.69 17.02
N GLY A 96 3.02 -15.34 18.29
CA GLY A 96 2.83 -16.28 19.40
C GLY A 96 1.40 -16.83 19.46
N GLU A 97 0.41 -16.08 18.97
CA GLU A 97 -0.99 -16.52 18.89
C GLU A 97 -1.18 -17.71 17.95
N GLN A 98 -0.34 -17.83 16.92
CA GLN A 98 -0.34 -18.92 15.94
C GLN A 98 0.23 -20.21 16.53
N ILE A 99 0.95 -20.14 17.64
CA ILE A 99 1.67 -21.27 18.24
C ILE A 99 0.87 -21.85 19.40
N LYS A 100 0.67 -23.17 19.39
CA LYS A 100 0.00 -23.92 20.46
C LYS A 100 0.82 -25.14 20.86
N PHE A 101 0.89 -25.41 22.16
CA PHE A 101 1.46 -26.65 22.69
C PHE A 101 0.31 -27.59 23.02
N LYS A 102 0.32 -28.79 22.44
CA LYS A 102 -0.68 -29.83 22.72
C LYS A 102 -0.03 -31.02 23.41
N TYR A 103 -0.72 -31.59 24.38
CA TYR A 103 -0.22 -32.70 25.18
C TYR A 103 -0.93 -33.99 24.78
N GLY A 104 -0.16 -34.96 24.28
CA GLY A 104 -0.58 -36.35 24.11
C GLY A 104 0.38 -37.25 24.87
N THR A 105 0.94 -38.27 24.21
CA THR A 105 2.05 -39.06 24.76
C THR A 105 3.28 -38.19 25.05
N PHE A 106 3.52 -37.21 24.18
CA PHE A 106 4.53 -36.17 24.32
C PHE A 106 3.90 -34.80 24.07
N GLU A 107 4.55 -33.74 24.56
CA GLU A 107 4.23 -32.38 24.12
C GLU A 107 4.54 -32.28 22.63
N ASN A 108 3.64 -31.66 21.85
CA ASN A 108 3.85 -31.34 20.45
C ASN A 108 3.64 -29.84 20.23
N LEU A 109 4.47 -29.25 19.37
CA LEU A 109 4.32 -27.88 18.92
C LEU A 109 3.43 -27.84 17.67
N TRP A 110 2.35 -27.07 17.73
CA TRP A 110 1.42 -26.83 16.64
C TRP A 110 1.50 -25.37 16.22
N VAL A 111 1.47 -25.12 14.92
CA VAL A 111 1.57 -23.78 14.34
C VAL A 111 0.48 -23.64 13.28
N ASN A 112 -0.31 -22.57 13.38
CA ASN A 112 -1.31 -22.23 12.39
C ASN A 112 -0.76 -21.24 11.37
N LYS A 113 -1.03 -21.43 10.08
CA LYS A 113 -0.84 -20.37 9.08
C LYS A 113 -2.13 -19.57 8.95
N PRO A 114 -2.12 -18.24 9.11
CA PRO A 114 -3.34 -17.45 9.10
C PRO A 114 -3.98 -17.47 7.72
N LEU A 115 -5.31 -17.34 7.66
CA LEU A 115 -6.04 -17.23 6.39
C LEU A 115 -5.64 -15.99 5.60
N ARG A 116 -5.29 -14.91 6.29
CA ARG A 116 -4.86 -13.64 5.68
C ARG A 116 -3.49 -13.27 6.21
N LEU A 117 -2.55 -13.08 5.29
CA LEU A 117 -1.22 -12.60 5.62
C LEU A 117 -1.24 -11.10 5.92
N LYS A 118 -0.35 -10.66 6.82
CA LYS A 118 -0.21 -9.24 7.15
C LYS A 118 0.67 -8.57 6.09
N SER A 119 0.31 -7.35 5.67
CA SER A 119 1.18 -6.52 4.80
C SER A 119 2.55 -6.33 5.46
N SER A 120 3.62 -6.44 4.67
CA SER A 120 4.98 -6.08 5.13
C SER A 120 5.19 -4.56 5.18
N VAL A 121 4.39 -3.82 4.41
CA VAL A 121 4.42 -2.35 4.33
C VAL A 121 3.41 -1.77 5.29
N LYS A 122 3.82 -0.71 5.97
CA LYS A 122 2.96 0.16 6.78
C LYS A 122 3.05 1.59 6.24
N LEU A 123 1.93 2.30 6.33
CA LEU A 123 1.84 3.74 6.15
C LEU A 123 2.79 4.42 7.15
N LYS A 124 3.60 5.35 6.66
CA LYS A 124 4.62 6.07 7.43
C LYS A 124 4.29 7.55 7.51
N ASN A 125 4.72 8.18 8.60
CA ASN A 125 4.88 9.62 8.74
C ASN A 125 3.70 10.49 8.25
N LYS A 126 2.52 10.36 8.88
CA LYS A 126 1.43 11.35 8.68
C LYS A 126 1.86 12.78 9.04
N GLU A 127 2.80 12.90 9.99
CA GLU A 127 3.32 14.17 10.49
C GLU A 127 4.46 14.76 9.62
N ASP A 128 4.94 14.03 8.60
CA ASP A 128 5.93 14.58 7.68
C ASP A 128 5.27 15.60 6.74
N SER A 129 5.56 16.87 7.00
CA SER A 129 5.02 18.01 6.27
C SER A 129 5.81 18.36 5.00
N THR A 130 6.85 17.60 4.63
CA THR A 130 7.71 17.95 3.48
C THR A 130 6.97 18.00 2.14
N ASN A 131 5.92 17.20 1.97
CA ASN A 131 5.02 17.20 0.81
C ASN A 131 3.64 17.80 1.14
N GLN A 132 3.50 18.53 2.25
CA GLN A 132 2.24 19.13 2.68
C GLN A 132 2.15 20.60 2.26
N ILE A 133 1.02 20.98 1.69
CA ILE A 133 0.61 22.37 1.49
C ILE A 133 -0.38 22.72 2.60
N VAL A 134 -0.16 23.86 3.26
CA VAL A 134 -1.08 24.45 4.24
C VAL A 134 -1.58 25.78 3.70
N LYS A 135 -2.90 26.00 3.75
CA LYS A 135 -3.51 27.25 3.29
C LYS A 135 -4.65 27.68 4.20
N ASP A 136 -4.61 28.95 4.55
CA ASP A 136 -5.69 29.62 5.27
C ASP A 136 -6.50 30.51 4.32
N PHE A 137 -7.82 30.50 4.48
CA PHE A 137 -8.76 31.34 3.73
C PHE A 137 -10.06 31.50 4.51
N ARG A 138 -10.84 32.56 4.25
CA ARG A 138 -12.18 32.67 4.86
C ARG A 138 -13.13 31.71 4.15
N ASN A 139 -14.02 31.07 4.89
CA ASN A 139 -14.96 30.10 4.33
C ASN A 139 -15.78 30.69 3.16
N ILE A 140 -16.15 31.97 3.23
CA ILE A 140 -16.89 32.68 2.17
C ILE A 140 -16.11 32.83 0.85
N ASP A 141 -14.79 32.78 0.87
CA ASP A 141 -13.97 33.00 -0.33
C ASP A 141 -13.73 31.66 -1.09
N GLY A 142 -13.75 30.53 -0.38
CA GLY A 142 -13.30 29.25 -0.92
C GLY A 142 -11.78 29.23 -1.13
N CYS A 143 -11.28 28.19 -1.81
CA CYS A 143 -9.85 28.00 -1.97
C CYS A 143 -9.49 27.33 -3.29
N PHE A 144 -8.34 27.73 -3.85
CA PHE A 144 -7.74 27.15 -5.03
C PHE A 144 -6.27 26.86 -4.74
N LEU A 145 -5.83 25.63 -5.00
CA LEU A 145 -4.47 25.15 -4.71
C LEU A 145 -3.91 24.43 -5.92
N ARG A 146 -2.72 24.82 -6.36
CA ARG A 146 -1.95 24.15 -7.42
C ARG A 146 -0.72 23.49 -6.82
N PHE A 147 -0.54 22.21 -7.10
CA PHE A 147 0.60 21.42 -6.64
C PHE A 147 1.79 21.53 -7.60
N LYS A 148 2.97 21.08 -7.16
CA LYS A 148 4.19 21.03 -8.00
C LYS A 148 4.03 20.15 -9.24
N SER A 149 3.18 19.11 -9.16
CA SER A 149 2.75 18.29 -10.30
C SER A 149 1.93 19.05 -11.34
N GLY A 150 1.44 20.25 -11.01
CA GLY A 150 0.45 20.99 -11.79
C GLY A 150 -0.99 20.57 -11.53
N ASN A 151 -1.22 19.53 -10.72
CA ASN A 151 -2.55 19.14 -10.24
C ASN A 151 -3.20 20.27 -9.44
N ILE A 152 -4.53 20.28 -9.39
CA ILE A 152 -5.31 21.37 -8.77
C ILE A 152 -6.39 20.79 -7.86
N ILE A 153 -6.53 21.37 -6.67
CA ILE A 153 -7.72 21.19 -5.83
C ILE A 153 -8.45 22.53 -5.69
N LYS A 154 -9.78 22.50 -5.85
CA LYS A 154 -10.66 23.68 -5.72
C LYS A 154 -11.82 23.40 -4.78
N PHE A 155 -11.90 24.20 -3.71
CA PHE A 155 -13.04 24.30 -2.82
C PHE A 155 -13.86 25.55 -3.18
N LYS A 156 -15.17 25.40 -3.37
CA LYS A 156 -16.07 26.52 -3.64
C LYS A 156 -16.27 27.38 -2.37
N PRO A 157 -16.71 28.64 -2.48
CA PRO A 157 -17.26 29.40 -1.36
C PRO A 157 -18.21 28.58 -0.50
N MET A 158 -18.09 28.72 0.82
CA MET A 158 -18.93 28.07 1.81
C MET A 158 -18.90 26.53 1.76
N SER A 159 -17.78 25.94 1.34
CA SER A 159 -17.69 24.47 1.25
C SER A 159 -17.62 23.76 2.60
N PHE A 160 -17.12 24.43 3.63
CA PHE A 160 -16.84 23.83 4.93
C PHE A 160 -17.92 24.16 5.96
N GLU A 161 -18.08 23.29 6.94
CA GLU A 161 -18.86 23.56 8.15
C GLU A 161 -18.36 24.85 8.83
N GLY A 162 -19.26 25.56 9.52
CA GLY A 162 -18.95 26.84 10.16
C GLY A 162 -19.53 28.07 9.45
N SER A 163 -19.21 29.25 9.98
CA SER A 163 -19.69 30.55 9.51
C SER A 163 -18.95 31.02 8.25
N SER A 164 -19.49 32.04 7.58
CA SER A 164 -18.84 32.65 6.40
C SER A 164 -17.53 33.36 6.75
N THR A 165 -17.39 33.84 7.98
CA THR A 165 -16.23 34.59 8.46
C THR A 165 -15.16 33.70 9.09
N ASP A 166 -15.45 32.42 9.28
CA ASP A 166 -14.49 31.47 9.85
C ASP A 166 -13.27 31.35 8.92
N VAL A 167 -12.08 31.34 9.53
CA VAL A 167 -10.83 31.04 8.82
C VAL A 167 -10.68 29.53 8.78
N ILE A 168 -10.58 28.99 7.57
CA ILE A 168 -10.41 27.58 7.30
C ILE A 168 -8.94 27.34 6.95
N THR A 169 -8.30 26.45 7.70
CA THR A 169 -6.96 25.93 7.41
C THR A 169 -7.10 24.57 6.75
N VAL A 170 -6.73 24.46 5.48
CA VAL A 170 -6.60 23.16 4.80
C VAL A 170 -5.16 22.69 4.80
N ARG A 171 -4.95 21.40 5.06
CA ARG A 171 -3.67 20.70 4.99
C ARG A 171 -3.79 19.59 3.97
N ILE A 172 -2.99 19.63 2.91
CA ILE A 172 -3.05 18.66 1.82
C ILE A 172 -1.68 18.09 1.54
N GLN A 173 -1.56 16.77 1.58
CA GLN A 173 -0.39 16.04 1.09
C GLN A 173 -0.71 15.41 -0.27
N GLU A 174 0.19 15.59 -1.23
CA GLU A 174 0.15 14.91 -2.53
C GLU A 174 1.22 13.82 -2.59
N PHE A 175 0.83 12.63 -3.04
CA PHE A 175 1.70 11.51 -3.35
C PHE A 175 1.48 11.18 -4.83
N ASN A 176 2.41 11.61 -5.68
CA ASN A 176 2.25 11.54 -7.14
C ASN A 176 3.34 10.69 -7.83
N SER A 177 4.35 10.25 -7.08
CA SER A 177 5.47 9.47 -7.59
C SER A 177 5.57 8.10 -6.91
N LYS A 178 6.15 7.12 -7.62
CA LYS A 178 6.49 5.80 -7.03
C LYS A 178 7.42 5.94 -5.83
N TYR A 179 8.28 6.96 -5.81
CA TYR A 179 9.11 7.31 -4.66
C TYR A 179 8.25 7.68 -3.45
N ASP A 180 7.24 8.53 -3.62
CA ASP A 180 6.31 8.87 -2.54
C ASP A 180 5.58 7.62 -2.01
N PHE A 181 5.13 6.74 -2.91
CA PHE A 181 4.42 5.50 -2.52
C PHE A 181 5.29 4.61 -1.61
N VAL A 182 6.57 4.49 -1.94
CA VAL A 182 7.54 3.71 -1.15
C VAL A 182 7.91 4.44 0.14
N LYS A 183 8.26 5.73 0.07
CA LYS A 183 8.69 6.55 1.21
C LYS A 183 7.61 6.62 2.28
N TYR A 184 6.36 6.84 1.88
CA TYR A 184 5.24 7.01 2.79
C TYR A 184 4.42 5.73 3.00
N GLY A 185 4.70 4.65 2.26
CA GLY A 185 3.92 3.41 2.35
C GLY A 185 2.49 3.55 1.83
N VAL A 186 2.25 4.51 0.92
CA VAL A 186 0.95 4.76 0.28
C VAL A 186 0.89 3.92 -1.00
N THR A 187 0.40 2.69 -0.90
CA THR A 187 0.44 1.72 -2.00
C THR A 187 -0.83 1.71 -2.86
N ALA A 188 -0.71 1.31 -4.13
CA ALA A 188 -1.78 1.26 -5.12
C ALA A 188 -2.55 -0.08 -5.11
N LEU A 189 -3.00 -0.51 -3.93
CA LEU A 189 -3.79 -1.72 -3.75
C LEU A 189 -5.22 -1.37 -3.30
N GLY A 190 -6.20 -1.70 -4.14
CA GLY A 190 -7.61 -1.57 -3.85
C GLY A 190 -8.21 -2.83 -3.23
N ASP A 191 -9.47 -2.72 -2.80
CA ASP A 191 -10.26 -3.82 -2.26
C ASP A 191 -10.48 -4.98 -3.24
N LYS A 192 -10.38 -4.71 -4.56
CA LYS A 192 -10.58 -5.69 -5.64
C LYS A 192 -9.33 -5.98 -6.47
N GLY A 193 -8.16 -5.49 -6.05
CA GLY A 193 -6.90 -5.76 -6.73
C GLY A 193 -6.08 -4.50 -7.01
N ILE A 194 -5.27 -4.58 -8.05
CA ILE A 194 -4.24 -3.60 -8.38
C ILE A 194 -4.87 -2.33 -8.93
N LEU A 195 -4.31 -1.19 -8.55
CA LEU A 195 -4.69 0.11 -9.08
C LEU A 195 -3.56 0.68 -9.92
N GLU A 196 -3.96 1.36 -10.99
CA GLU A 196 -3.11 2.31 -11.70
C GLU A 196 -3.52 3.71 -11.28
N THR A 197 -2.55 4.50 -10.81
CA THR A 197 -2.83 5.78 -10.16
C THR A 197 -2.40 7.01 -10.94
N LYS A 198 -3.22 8.04 -10.83
CA LYS A 198 -2.92 9.41 -11.32
C LYS A 198 -2.62 10.40 -10.19
N GLY A 199 -2.67 9.95 -8.94
CA GLY A 199 -2.28 10.75 -7.78
C GLY A 199 -3.13 10.44 -6.56
N MET A 200 -2.45 10.24 -5.44
CA MET A 200 -3.07 9.99 -4.14
C MET A 200 -2.92 11.22 -3.26
N TYR A 201 -3.91 11.50 -2.42
CA TYR A 201 -3.91 12.69 -1.56
C TYR A 201 -4.41 12.35 -0.16
N PHE A 202 -3.92 13.11 0.81
CA PHE A 202 -4.49 13.16 2.14
C PHE A 202 -4.87 14.60 2.48
N ILE A 203 -6.16 14.83 2.76
CA ILE A 203 -6.72 16.16 2.95
C ILE A 203 -7.35 16.27 4.34
N GLU A 204 -6.99 17.32 5.06
CA GLU A 204 -7.61 17.70 6.32
C GLU A 204 -7.99 19.18 6.31
N ALA A 205 -9.03 19.53 7.06
CA ALA A 205 -9.47 20.91 7.22
C ALA A 205 -9.75 21.22 8.70
N PHE A 206 -9.43 22.44 9.10
CA PHE A 206 -9.58 22.92 10.47
C PHE A 206 -10.19 24.32 10.50
N SER A 207 -10.95 24.62 11.54
CA SER A 207 -11.37 25.98 11.92
C SER A 207 -11.05 26.17 13.40
N ASN A 208 -10.26 27.20 13.73
CA ASN A 208 -9.77 27.43 15.09
C ASN A 208 -9.13 26.17 15.73
N ASP A 209 -8.26 25.48 14.97
CA ASP A 209 -7.61 24.21 15.34
C ASP A 209 -8.55 23.01 15.59
N VAL A 210 -9.85 23.18 15.40
CA VAL A 210 -10.81 22.07 15.44
C VAL A 210 -10.97 21.49 14.04
N LYS A 211 -10.80 20.17 13.91
CA LYS A 211 -11.01 19.46 12.65
C LYS A 211 -12.48 19.57 12.24
N ILE A 212 -12.73 19.94 10.99
CA ILE A 212 -14.07 20.14 10.41
C ILE A 212 -14.25 19.31 9.13
N ASN A 213 -15.50 19.13 8.71
CA ASN A 213 -15.81 18.48 7.44
C ASN A 213 -16.35 19.49 6.41
N LEU A 214 -16.60 18.97 5.21
CA LEU A 214 -17.40 19.66 4.22
C LEU A 214 -18.86 19.70 4.67
N ARG A 215 -19.61 20.69 4.19
CA ARG A 215 -21.06 20.72 4.38
C ARG A 215 -21.72 19.54 3.67
N PRO A 216 -22.87 19.05 4.16
CA PRO A 216 -23.60 17.98 3.49
C PRO A 216 -23.84 18.29 2.01
N GLN A 217 -23.59 17.30 1.15
CA GLN A 217 -23.80 17.36 -0.32
C GLN A 217 -22.89 18.35 -1.07
N VAL A 218 -21.95 19.01 -0.39
CA VAL A 218 -20.94 19.82 -1.07
C VAL A 218 -19.81 18.94 -1.56
N THR A 219 -19.34 19.21 -2.78
CA THR A 219 -18.14 18.60 -3.36
C THR A 219 -17.03 19.62 -3.59
N TYR A 220 -15.80 19.13 -3.59
CA TYR A 220 -14.64 19.86 -4.11
C TYR A 220 -14.11 19.15 -5.36
N THR A 221 -13.42 19.92 -6.19
CA THR A 221 -12.91 19.45 -7.48
C THR A 221 -11.43 19.12 -7.38
N LEU A 222 -11.04 17.97 -7.90
CA LEU A 222 -9.65 17.60 -8.19
C LEU A 222 -9.45 17.61 -9.70
N LYS A 223 -8.43 18.34 -10.19
CA LYS A 223 -8.00 18.32 -11.58
C LYS A 223 -6.60 17.73 -11.65
N ILE A 224 -6.45 16.64 -12.39
CA ILE A 224 -5.15 16.03 -12.66
C ILE A 224 -4.58 16.62 -13.95
N ASN A 225 -3.37 17.15 -13.85
CA ASN A 225 -2.53 17.58 -14.95
C ASN A 225 -2.00 16.33 -15.67
N GLU A 226 -2.24 16.25 -16.98
CA GLU A 226 -2.03 15.08 -17.86
C GLU A 226 -3.16 14.05 -17.86
N ALA A 227 -4.02 14.08 -18.87
CA ALA A 227 -4.84 12.89 -19.18
C ALA A 227 -5.45 12.89 -20.58
N LYS A 228 -4.72 12.31 -21.52
CA LYS A 228 -5.38 11.47 -22.52
C LYS A 228 -5.35 10.04 -21.99
N SER A 229 -6.52 9.46 -21.78
CA SER A 229 -6.65 8.02 -21.52
C SER A 229 -7.96 7.53 -22.11
N ASP A 230 -7.88 6.43 -22.85
CA ASP A 230 -9.05 5.82 -23.51
C ASP A 230 -9.92 5.04 -22.51
N VAL A 231 -9.42 4.82 -21.29
CA VAL A 231 -10.11 4.08 -20.23
C VAL A 231 -10.33 5.00 -19.02
N PRO A 232 -11.54 5.02 -18.44
CA PRO A 232 -11.89 5.99 -17.43
C PRO A 232 -11.26 5.71 -16.05
N PHE A 233 -10.90 6.81 -15.38
CA PHE A 233 -10.53 6.84 -13.97
C PHE A 233 -11.75 7.22 -13.10
N TYR A 234 -11.66 6.89 -11.82
CA TYR A 234 -12.71 7.10 -10.83
C TYR A 234 -12.11 7.65 -9.54
N SER A 235 -12.97 8.24 -8.72
CA SER A 235 -12.63 8.59 -7.35
C SER A 235 -12.54 7.33 -6.49
N PHE A 236 -11.50 7.25 -5.68
CA PHE A 236 -11.30 6.22 -4.67
C PHE A 236 -11.13 6.87 -3.30
N TYR A 237 -11.60 6.19 -2.26
CA TYR A 237 -11.47 6.60 -0.87
C TYR A 237 -10.63 5.58 -0.10
N GLY A 238 -9.66 6.08 0.66
CA GLY A 238 -8.73 5.24 1.41
C GLY A 238 -9.24 4.94 2.81
N LYS A 239 -9.22 3.65 3.18
CA LYS A 239 -9.45 3.19 4.55
C LYS A 239 -8.14 2.67 5.14
N GLU A 240 -7.73 3.25 6.26
CA GLU A 240 -6.58 2.76 7.01
C GLU A 240 -7.02 1.70 8.03
N THR A 241 -6.31 0.58 8.08
CA THR A 241 -6.51 -0.47 9.09
C THR A 241 -5.16 -1.09 9.44
N ASN A 242 -4.77 -1.05 10.72
CA ASN A 242 -3.48 -1.57 11.21
C ASN A 242 -2.24 -1.02 10.46
N GLY A 243 -2.30 0.25 10.04
CA GLY A 243 -1.26 0.91 9.27
C GLY A 243 -1.20 0.51 7.79
N GLN A 244 -2.19 -0.24 7.27
CA GLN A 244 -2.33 -0.48 5.84
C GLN A 244 -3.44 0.41 5.28
N LEU A 245 -3.18 1.04 4.13
CA LEU A 245 -4.17 1.78 3.37
C LEU A 245 -4.79 0.87 2.30
N THR A 246 -6.12 0.80 2.25
CA THR A 246 -6.86 0.08 1.22
C THR A 246 -7.84 1.02 0.55
N TRP A 247 -7.81 1.06 -0.77
CA TRP A 247 -8.64 1.96 -1.58
C TRP A 247 -9.95 1.29 -1.99
N VAL A 248 -11.05 2.03 -1.86
CA VAL A 248 -12.39 1.58 -2.26
C VAL A 248 -12.91 2.52 -3.35
N LYS A 249 -13.28 1.94 -4.48
CA LYS A 249 -13.81 2.67 -5.64
C LYS A 249 -15.17 3.30 -5.33
N ASN A 250 -15.36 4.57 -5.65
CA ASN A 250 -16.68 5.16 -5.84
C ASN A 250 -17.10 5.04 -7.32
N SER A 251 -17.99 4.09 -7.61
CA SER A 251 -18.45 3.84 -8.99
C SER A 251 -19.26 4.97 -9.60
N GLN A 252 -19.81 5.89 -8.79
CA GLN A 252 -20.64 6.99 -9.26
C GLN A 252 -19.81 8.24 -9.61
N GLN A 253 -18.58 8.34 -9.11
CA GLN A 253 -17.69 9.47 -9.33
C GLN A 253 -16.63 9.12 -10.39
N LYS A 254 -17.06 9.15 -11.65
CA LYS A 254 -16.18 8.98 -12.81
C LYS A 254 -15.50 10.31 -13.11
N PHE A 255 -14.20 10.27 -13.37
CA PHE A 255 -13.50 11.45 -13.87
C PHE A 255 -13.84 11.69 -15.35
N TYR A 256 -13.92 12.95 -15.75
CA TYR A 256 -14.17 13.36 -17.13
C TYR A 256 -13.05 14.26 -17.65
N GLN A 257 -12.88 14.29 -18.96
CA GLN A 257 -11.94 15.20 -19.60
C GLN A 257 -12.57 16.58 -19.72
N GLU A 258 -11.88 17.59 -19.23
CA GLU A 258 -12.21 18.99 -19.41
C GLU A 258 -11.17 19.59 -20.35
N SER A 259 -11.62 19.93 -21.57
CA SER A 259 -10.82 20.71 -22.51
C SER A 259 -11.07 22.20 -22.27
N PRO A 260 -10.05 23.06 -22.44
CA PRO A 260 -10.23 24.51 -22.31
C PRO A 260 -11.25 25.01 -23.34
N GLU A 261 -12.24 25.79 -22.88
CA GLU A 261 -13.26 26.41 -23.73
C GLU A 261 -12.60 27.23 -24.85
N VAL A 262 -13.00 26.96 -26.10
CA VAL A 262 -12.69 27.82 -27.23
C VAL A 262 -13.76 28.90 -27.26
N ASN A 263 -13.43 30.11 -26.81
CA ASN A 263 -14.28 31.27 -27.07
C ASN A 263 -14.28 31.53 -28.59
N ASN A 264 -15.27 30.97 -29.28
CA ASN A 264 -15.63 31.37 -30.63
C ASN A 264 -16.51 32.62 -30.52
N ASP A 265 -15.92 33.75 -30.12
CA ASP A 265 -16.53 35.04 -30.40
C ASP A 265 -16.14 35.41 -31.83
N GLU A 266 -16.98 34.99 -32.79
CA GLU A 266 -17.09 35.66 -34.09
C GLU A 266 -17.70 37.04 -33.86
N ASN A 267 -16.88 38.00 -33.44
CA ASN A 267 -17.23 39.42 -33.56
C ASN A 267 -16.06 40.17 -34.19
N GLU A 268 -16.43 41.07 -35.09
CA GLU A 268 -15.60 41.79 -36.04
C GLU A 268 -14.33 42.42 -35.42
N LEU A 269 -13.29 42.41 -36.25
CA LEU A 269 -11.96 42.98 -36.01
C LEU A 269 -12.03 44.44 -35.56
N ASP A 270 -11.66 44.70 -34.30
CA ASP A 270 -11.11 45.99 -33.86
C ASP A 270 -9.75 45.75 -33.19
N GLU A 271 -8.69 46.30 -33.80
CA GLU A 271 -7.27 45.97 -33.60
C GLU A 271 -6.62 46.48 -32.29
N GLU A 272 -7.36 46.88 -31.26
CA GLU A 272 -6.77 47.53 -30.07
C GLU A 272 -7.09 46.92 -28.69
N ASN A 273 -7.70 45.73 -28.62
CA ASN A 273 -8.06 45.12 -27.32
C ASN A 273 -7.60 43.66 -27.09
N TYR A 274 -6.39 43.32 -27.52
CA TYR A 274 -5.74 42.02 -27.25
C TYR A 274 -5.13 41.90 -25.84
N LEU A 275 -5.91 42.20 -24.79
CA LEU A 275 -5.60 41.79 -23.41
C LEU A 275 -6.74 40.93 -22.86
N ASN A 276 -6.85 39.73 -23.43
CA ASN A 276 -7.85 38.70 -23.14
C ASN A 276 -7.64 38.05 -21.75
N GLN A 277 -8.61 38.29 -20.85
CA GLN A 277 -9.42 37.35 -20.05
C GLN A 277 -8.87 36.03 -19.46
N ASN A 278 -7.57 35.73 -19.45
CA ASN A 278 -7.02 34.53 -18.78
C ASN A 278 -5.84 34.84 -17.84
N GLU A 279 -5.85 36.00 -17.19
CA GLU A 279 -4.88 36.37 -16.17
C GLU A 279 -5.41 36.02 -14.76
N ILE A 280 -4.79 35.04 -14.09
CA ILE A 280 -4.89 34.93 -12.63
C ILE A 280 -3.70 35.70 -12.06
N THR A 281 -3.98 36.80 -11.37
CA THR A 281 -3.00 37.56 -10.60
C THR A 281 -2.91 36.99 -9.18
N ASP A 282 -1.74 36.49 -8.81
CA ASP A 282 -1.42 36.14 -7.43
C ASP A 282 -0.52 37.23 -6.83
N THR A 283 -0.64 37.49 -5.53
CA THR A 283 0.15 38.51 -4.83
C THR A 283 1.11 37.81 -3.88
N VAL A 284 2.40 37.84 -4.20
CA VAL A 284 3.46 37.27 -3.38
C VAL A 284 4.16 38.39 -2.62
N PHE A 285 4.27 38.27 -1.30
CA PHE A 285 5.01 39.22 -0.47
C PHE A 285 6.45 38.73 -0.30
N ILE A 286 7.43 39.54 -0.70
CA ILE A 286 8.86 39.26 -0.57
C ILE A 286 9.49 40.34 0.29
N GLU A 287 10.29 39.92 1.28
CA GLU A 287 11.10 40.84 2.07
C GLU A 287 12.37 41.22 1.30
N SER A 288 12.58 42.51 1.08
CA SER A 288 13.76 43.01 0.38
C SER A 288 15.02 42.84 1.23
N SER A 289 16.19 43.00 0.61
CA SER A 289 17.48 43.01 1.33
C SER A 289 17.62 44.16 2.34
N SER A 290 16.70 45.13 2.33
CA SER A 290 16.61 46.20 3.31
C SER A 290 15.59 45.94 4.43
N GLY A 291 14.94 44.77 4.46
CA GLY A 291 13.93 44.39 5.45
C GLY A 291 12.54 44.98 5.20
N GLU A 292 12.28 45.52 4.01
CA GLU A 292 10.96 46.05 3.63
C GLU A 292 10.15 44.99 2.88
N MET A 293 8.88 44.82 3.27
CA MET A 293 7.99 43.87 2.63
C MET A 293 7.42 44.46 1.33
N GLN A 294 7.71 43.83 0.19
CA GLN A 294 7.22 44.23 -1.12
C GLN A 294 6.19 43.22 -1.64
N ALA A 295 5.06 43.72 -2.15
CA ALA A 295 4.07 42.92 -2.84
C ALA A 295 4.42 42.82 -4.33
N ILE A 296 4.63 41.60 -4.82
CA ILE A 296 4.86 41.29 -6.23
C ILE A 296 3.60 40.67 -6.81
N LEU A 297 3.08 41.29 -7.86
CA LEU A 297 2.04 40.73 -8.72
C LEU A 297 2.64 39.69 -9.65
N VAL A 298 2.33 38.42 -9.42
CA VAL A 298 2.74 37.32 -10.30
C VAL A 298 1.63 37.08 -11.31
N LYS A 299 1.96 37.28 -12.59
CA LYS A 299 1.08 36.96 -13.73
C LYS A 299 1.29 35.51 -14.13
N HIS A 300 0.27 34.68 -13.95
CA HIS A 300 0.28 33.32 -14.48
C HIS A 300 -0.29 33.29 -15.91
N VAL A 301 0.56 33.00 -16.89
CA VAL A 301 0.11 32.63 -18.24
C VAL A 301 -0.33 31.17 -18.20
N VAL A 302 -1.65 30.93 -18.27
CA VAL A 302 -2.21 29.57 -18.29
C VAL A 302 -2.02 28.99 -19.69
N SER A 303 -1.07 28.06 -19.86
CA SER A 303 -0.99 27.25 -21.07
C SER A 303 -2.24 26.39 -21.22
N LYS A 304 -2.65 26.14 -22.47
CA LYS A 304 -3.80 25.32 -22.86
C LYS A 304 -3.59 23.87 -22.37
N GLN A 305 -4.10 23.54 -21.19
CA GLN A 305 -3.87 22.26 -20.51
C GLN A 305 -5.19 21.46 -20.45
N ASP A 306 -5.19 20.23 -20.93
CA ASP A 306 -6.31 19.29 -20.73
C ASP A 306 -6.24 18.70 -19.31
N TYR A 307 -7.36 18.71 -18.59
CA TYR A 307 -7.46 18.17 -17.24
C TYR A 307 -8.36 16.94 -17.17
N LEU A 308 -7.99 15.98 -16.31
CA LEU A 308 -8.91 14.97 -15.81
C LEU A 308 -9.57 15.49 -14.55
N VAL A 309 -10.89 15.65 -14.57
CA VAL A 309 -11.63 16.31 -13.51
C VAL A 309 -12.52 15.32 -12.77
N GLY A 310 -12.41 15.31 -11.45
CA GLY A 310 -13.25 14.52 -10.57
C GLY A 310 -13.73 15.36 -9.38
N GLU A 311 -14.77 14.86 -8.74
CA GLU A 311 -15.36 15.48 -7.56
C GLU A 311 -15.34 14.53 -6.37
N TYR A 312 -15.19 15.11 -5.18
CA TYR A 312 -15.16 14.40 -3.91
C TYR A 312 -16.07 15.09 -2.90
N SER A 313 -16.81 14.30 -2.14
CA SER A 313 -17.73 14.75 -1.08
C SER A 313 -17.13 14.65 0.33
N ASP A 314 -15.96 14.04 0.48
CA ASP A 314 -15.36 13.75 1.77
C ASP A 314 -13.87 14.11 1.78
N LEU A 315 -13.38 14.49 2.95
CA LEU A 315 -11.96 14.72 3.20
C LEU A 315 -11.27 13.41 3.63
N GLY A 316 -9.94 13.44 3.77
CA GLY A 316 -9.13 12.28 4.13
C GLY A 316 -8.35 11.73 2.94
N TRP A 317 -8.20 10.40 2.88
CA TRP A 317 -7.49 9.73 1.81
C TRP A 317 -8.35 9.65 0.56
N ILE A 318 -7.92 10.31 -0.51
CA ILE A 318 -8.56 10.27 -1.82
C ILE A 318 -7.56 9.90 -2.91
N ASN A 319 -8.07 9.38 -4.02
CA ASN A 319 -7.21 8.96 -5.12
C ASN A 319 -7.95 8.93 -6.47
N CYS A 320 -7.28 9.34 -7.54
CA CYS A 320 -7.77 9.25 -8.92
C CYS A 320 -7.19 8.01 -9.60
N ASP A 321 -7.96 6.91 -9.56
CA ASP A 321 -7.46 5.58 -9.94
C ASP A 321 -8.36 4.86 -10.92
N ARG A 322 -7.82 3.77 -11.46
CA ARG A 322 -8.61 2.70 -12.08
C ARG A 322 -8.10 1.35 -11.59
N PHE A 323 -8.98 0.36 -11.60
CA PHE A 323 -8.54 -1.03 -11.46
C PHE A 323 -7.74 -1.42 -12.70
N TYR A 324 -6.57 -1.97 -12.48
CA TYR A 324 -5.79 -2.60 -13.53
C TYR A 324 -6.31 -4.01 -13.74
N ASP A 325 -6.89 -4.26 -14.90
CA ASP A 325 -7.39 -5.58 -15.27
C ASP A 325 -6.33 -6.34 -16.06
N ALA A 326 -6.08 -7.58 -15.65
CA ALA A 326 -5.09 -8.45 -16.25
C ALA A 326 -5.74 -9.79 -16.56
N GLU A 327 -5.53 -10.29 -17.77
CA GLU A 327 -6.13 -11.54 -18.25
C GLU A 327 -5.67 -12.75 -17.43
N GLU A 328 -4.36 -12.83 -17.18
CA GLU A 328 -3.76 -13.89 -16.38
C GLU A 328 -3.09 -13.30 -15.13
N LYS A 329 -3.43 -13.86 -13.97
CA LYS A 329 -2.92 -13.44 -12.67
C LYS A 329 -2.25 -14.60 -11.96
N ILE A 330 -1.15 -14.30 -11.28
CA ILE A 330 -0.31 -15.25 -10.56
C ILE A 330 0.01 -14.72 -9.17
N THR A 331 0.50 -15.60 -8.29
CA THR A 331 1.06 -15.22 -7.00
C THR A 331 2.48 -15.74 -6.92
N MET A 332 3.43 -14.89 -6.54
CA MET A 332 4.84 -15.27 -6.40
C MET A 332 5.27 -15.20 -4.94
N THR A 333 6.21 -16.06 -4.56
CA THR A 333 6.88 -16.03 -3.24
C THR A 333 8.32 -15.57 -3.41
N PHE A 334 8.82 -14.79 -2.47
CA PHE A 334 10.18 -14.28 -2.44
C PHE A 334 10.83 -14.63 -1.11
N SER A 335 12.09 -15.05 -1.16
CA SER A 335 12.94 -15.15 0.03
C SER A 335 14.03 -14.08 -0.03
N ILE A 336 14.24 -13.40 1.10
CA ILE A 336 15.35 -12.46 1.30
C ILE A 336 16.37 -13.15 2.19
N ASP A 337 17.66 -13.10 1.83
CA ASP A 337 18.76 -13.73 2.56
C ASP A 337 18.49 -15.22 2.85
N ASN A 338 17.96 -15.96 1.87
CA ASN A 338 17.52 -17.37 1.98
C ASN A 338 16.36 -17.62 2.97
N GLY A 339 15.61 -16.59 3.34
CA GLY A 339 14.36 -16.72 4.10
C GLY A 339 14.51 -16.78 5.62
N ILE A 340 15.74 -16.74 6.14
CA ILE A 340 16.03 -16.71 7.58
C ILE A 340 16.47 -15.29 7.94
N CYS A 341 15.64 -14.57 8.68
CA CYS A 341 15.90 -13.18 9.05
C CYS A 341 15.33 -12.89 10.45
N ASP A 342 16.10 -12.19 11.28
CA ASP A 342 15.67 -11.82 12.63
C ASP A 342 14.65 -10.67 12.61
N ASN A 343 14.70 -9.84 11.57
CA ASN A 343 13.85 -8.67 11.40
C ASN A 343 13.15 -8.72 10.05
N SER A 344 11.93 -8.19 9.97
CA SER A 344 11.19 -8.08 8.71
C SER A 344 11.68 -6.91 7.86
N PHE A 345 11.42 -7.00 6.56
CA PHE A 345 11.56 -5.96 5.57
C PHE A 345 10.17 -5.40 5.25
N ALA A 346 10.11 -4.12 4.85
CA ALA A 346 9.00 -3.57 4.09
C ALA A 346 9.28 -3.88 2.61
N VAL A 347 8.43 -4.69 1.99
CA VAL A 347 8.66 -5.22 0.65
C VAL A 347 7.60 -4.71 -0.30
N TYR A 348 8.06 -4.12 -1.39
CA TYR A 348 7.26 -3.48 -2.42
C TYR A 348 7.48 -4.19 -3.76
N LEU A 349 6.42 -4.26 -4.55
CA LEU A 349 6.50 -4.60 -5.96
C LEU A 349 6.16 -3.37 -6.78
N ILE A 350 7.12 -2.87 -7.56
CA ILE A 350 7.01 -1.64 -8.33
C ILE A 350 6.84 -2.02 -9.79
N PHE A 351 5.72 -1.64 -10.39
CA PHE A 351 5.47 -1.90 -11.81
C PHE A 351 6.20 -0.88 -12.68
N LYS A 352 6.77 -1.31 -13.80
CA LYS A 352 7.42 -0.40 -14.76
C LYS A 352 6.40 0.24 -15.71
N ASP A 353 5.48 -0.57 -16.24
CA ASP A 353 4.54 -0.18 -17.30
C ASP A 353 3.32 0.61 -16.82
N ILE A 354 3.01 0.52 -15.53
CA ILE A 354 1.91 1.27 -14.91
C ILE A 354 2.41 2.02 -13.68
N ASN A 355 1.74 3.12 -13.37
CA ASN A 355 1.99 3.84 -12.12
C ASN A 355 1.34 3.06 -10.96
N SER A 356 2.00 2.02 -10.49
CA SER A 356 1.51 1.16 -9.41
C SER A 356 2.67 0.64 -8.56
N VAL A 357 2.50 0.71 -7.24
CA VAL A 357 3.40 0.13 -6.25
C VAL A 357 2.55 -0.67 -5.26
N LEU A 358 2.78 -1.97 -5.19
CA LEU A 358 2.03 -2.87 -4.32
C LEU A 358 2.80 -3.19 -3.04
N PRO A 359 2.09 -3.37 -1.92
CA PRO A 359 2.69 -3.99 -0.75
C PRO A 359 2.75 -5.51 -0.97
N ILE A 360 3.83 -6.15 -0.52
CA ILE A 360 3.92 -7.61 -0.49
C ILE A 360 3.61 -8.10 0.93
N TYR A 361 2.92 -9.23 1.05
CA TYR A 361 2.51 -9.80 2.33
C TYR A 361 3.63 -10.63 2.96
N LYS A 362 3.73 -10.56 4.28
CA LYS A 362 4.72 -11.28 5.07
C LYS A 362 4.21 -12.69 5.42
N ILE A 363 5.02 -13.72 5.11
CA ILE A 363 4.83 -15.09 5.62
C ILE A 363 5.70 -15.30 6.87
N THR A 364 6.99 -14.97 6.76
CA THR A 364 7.98 -14.94 7.85
C THR A 364 8.80 -13.64 7.74
N ASN A 365 9.74 -13.39 8.63
CA ASN A 365 10.66 -12.25 8.52
C ASN A 365 11.52 -12.26 7.24
N GLY A 366 11.78 -13.43 6.65
CA GLY A 366 12.58 -13.55 5.43
C GLY A 366 11.79 -13.96 4.19
N VAL A 367 10.51 -14.33 4.32
CA VAL A 367 9.71 -14.87 3.21
C VAL A 367 8.41 -14.10 3.03
N TYR A 368 8.13 -13.73 1.78
CA TYR A 368 7.08 -12.80 1.39
C TYR A 368 6.28 -13.34 0.21
N GLN A 369 5.01 -12.96 0.10
CA GLN A 369 4.12 -13.40 -0.97
C GLN A 369 3.33 -12.21 -1.53
N THR A 370 3.27 -12.12 -2.85
CA THR A 370 2.53 -11.04 -3.51
C THR A 370 1.02 -11.22 -3.35
N PRO A 371 0.22 -10.15 -3.51
CA PRO A 371 -1.15 -10.35 -3.98
C PRO A 371 -1.17 -11.05 -5.36
N GLU A 372 -2.36 -11.28 -5.89
CA GLU A 372 -2.51 -11.63 -7.31
C GLU A 372 -1.99 -10.48 -8.18
N ILE A 373 -0.99 -10.79 -9.02
CA ILE A 373 -0.33 -9.85 -9.92
C ILE A 373 -0.43 -10.34 -11.38
N PRO A 374 -0.38 -9.43 -12.37
CA PRO A 374 -0.41 -9.82 -13.78
C PRO A 374 0.82 -10.65 -14.11
N LYS A 375 0.64 -11.71 -14.90
CA LYS A 375 1.77 -12.46 -15.47
C LYS A 375 2.39 -11.67 -16.63
N GLY A 376 3.71 -11.75 -16.77
CA GLY A 376 4.45 -11.11 -17.86
C GLY A 376 4.74 -9.62 -17.67
N SER A 377 4.33 -9.00 -16.56
CA SER A 377 4.68 -7.62 -16.25
C SER A 377 6.15 -7.47 -15.87
N GLU A 378 6.78 -6.39 -16.36
CA GLU A 378 8.08 -5.95 -15.89
C GLU A 378 7.93 -5.21 -14.55
N VAL A 379 8.67 -5.69 -13.55
CA VAL A 379 8.56 -5.21 -12.18
C VAL A 379 9.92 -5.15 -11.51
N THR A 380 9.95 -4.38 -10.43
CA THR A 380 11.07 -4.29 -9.51
C THR A 380 10.61 -4.73 -8.12
N LEU A 381 11.25 -5.74 -7.55
CA LEU A 381 11.15 -6.06 -6.14
C LEU A 381 12.07 -5.14 -5.35
N LEU A 382 11.51 -4.40 -4.39
CA LEU A 382 12.25 -3.56 -3.48
C LEU A 382 11.98 -3.99 -2.03
N ALA A 383 13.01 -4.40 -1.30
CA ALA A 383 12.90 -4.74 0.11
C ALA A 383 13.76 -3.82 0.97
N LEU A 384 13.14 -3.21 1.97
CA LEU A 384 13.77 -2.23 2.85
C LEU A 384 13.67 -2.66 4.30
N GLN A 385 14.80 -2.70 5.00
CA GLN A 385 14.84 -2.83 6.45
C GLN A 385 15.62 -1.66 7.01
N THR A 386 14.93 -0.76 7.71
CA THR A 386 15.53 0.43 8.29
C THR A 386 15.65 0.28 9.80
N SER A 387 16.83 0.51 10.36
CA SER A 387 17.07 0.57 11.80
C SER A 387 17.87 1.82 12.18
N LYS A 388 18.10 2.07 13.47
CA LYS A 388 18.85 3.25 13.93
C LYS A 388 20.31 3.25 13.46
N SER A 389 20.92 2.08 13.25
CA SER A 389 22.37 1.96 12.99
C SER A 389 22.70 1.30 11.65
N GLN A 390 21.81 0.50 11.08
CA GLN A 390 22.05 -0.23 9.83
C GLN A 390 20.76 -0.33 9.00
N ASN A 391 20.86 0.01 7.73
CA ASN A 391 19.79 -0.25 6.77
C ASN A 391 20.19 -1.41 5.87
N LYS A 392 19.22 -2.24 5.49
CA LYS A 392 19.39 -3.24 4.45
C LYS A 392 18.46 -2.97 3.28
N LEU A 393 18.96 -3.25 2.09
CA LEU A 393 18.24 -3.15 0.83
C LEU A 393 18.39 -4.45 0.06
N ALA A 394 17.29 -4.99 -0.45
CA ALA A 394 17.33 -5.95 -1.55
C ALA A 394 16.58 -5.37 -2.75
N PHE A 395 17.12 -5.61 -3.94
CA PHE A 395 16.59 -5.05 -5.18
C PHE A 395 16.73 -6.08 -6.31
N LEU A 396 15.65 -6.31 -7.05
CA LEU A 396 15.65 -7.22 -8.19
C LEU A 396 14.66 -6.76 -9.26
N ASP A 397 15.16 -6.56 -10.47
CA ASP A 397 14.33 -6.39 -11.66
C ASP A 397 14.06 -7.74 -12.31
N PHE A 398 12.81 -8.01 -12.70
CA PHE A 398 12.42 -9.25 -13.34
C PHE A 398 11.07 -9.12 -14.05
N THR A 399 10.74 -10.15 -14.83
CA THR A 399 9.41 -10.33 -15.43
C THR A 399 8.64 -11.38 -14.63
N THR A 400 7.43 -11.04 -14.23
CA THR A 400 6.55 -11.92 -13.44
C THR A 400 6.19 -13.18 -14.22
N ASN A 401 6.30 -14.35 -13.58
CA ASN A 401 6.10 -15.66 -14.21
C ASN A 401 5.62 -16.70 -13.17
N ASP A 402 5.39 -17.95 -13.60
CA ASP A 402 4.90 -19.03 -12.72
C ASP A 402 5.98 -19.57 -11.74
N ASP A 403 7.18 -18.99 -11.71
CA ASP A 403 8.22 -19.42 -10.77
C ASP A 403 7.80 -19.04 -9.34
N ASN A 404 7.62 -20.05 -8.51
CA ASN A 404 6.98 -19.87 -7.21
C ASN A 404 7.90 -19.26 -6.14
N LEU A 405 9.23 -19.36 -6.26
CA LEU A 405 10.16 -18.87 -5.26
C LEU A 405 11.42 -18.24 -5.87
N VAL A 406 11.59 -16.94 -5.66
CA VAL A 406 12.80 -16.20 -6.07
C VAL A 406 13.58 -15.78 -4.82
N ASN A 407 14.87 -16.08 -4.79
CA ASN A 407 15.75 -15.69 -3.69
C ASN A 407 16.55 -14.44 -4.04
N VAL A 408 16.55 -13.46 -3.14
CA VAL A 408 17.22 -12.17 -3.32
C VAL A 408 18.12 -11.90 -2.11
N ASN A 409 19.35 -11.49 -2.36
CA ASN A 409 20.28 -11.14 -1.30
C ASN A 409 20.16 -9.65 -0.97
N SER A 410 20.20 -9.30 0.31
CA SER A 410 20.25 -7.92 0.76
C SER A 410 21.68 -7.42 0.93
N SER A 411 21.87 -6.11 0.80
CA SER A 411 23.11 -5.39 1.08
C SER A 411 22.90 -4.34 2.16
N ASN A 412 23.95 -4.09 2.95
CA ASN A 412 23.92 -3.04 3.98
C ASN A 412 24.18 -1.67 3.34
N LEU A 413 23.45 -0.65 3.80
CA LEU A 413 23.59 0.73 3.33
C LEU A 413 23.56 1.73 4.49
N THR A 414 24.23 2.87 4.29
CA THR A 414 24.05 4.05 5.14
C THR A 414 22.67 4.67 4.91
N LYS A 415 22.26 5.61 5.75
CA LYS A 415 20.98 6.32 5.55
C LYS A 415 21.04 7.21 4.30
N GLU A 416 22.17 7.88 4.12
CA GLU A 416 22.43 8.78 3.00
C GLU A 416 22.41 8.04 1.66
N ASP A 417 23.07 6.87 1.60
CA ASP A 417 23.08 6.04 0.39
C ASP A 417 21.69 5.48 0.07
N LEU A 418 20.92 5.07 1.09
CA LEU A 418 19.54 4.62 0.89
C LEU A 418 18.66 5.74 0.34
N GLU A 419 18.73 6.93 0.92
CA GLU A 419 17.95 8.09 0.46
C GLU A 419 18.32 8.50 -0.96
N ARG A 420 19.62 8.46 -1.31
CA ARG A 420 20.07 8.68 -2.69
C ARG A 420 19.51 7.59 -3.61
N TYR A 421 19.63 6.33 -3.24
CA TYR A 421 19.17 5.21 -4.05
C TYR A 421 17.67 5.29 -4.34
N LEU A 422 16.84 5.58 -3.33
CA LEU A 422 15.40 5.72 -3.52
C LEU A 422 15.05 6.86 -4.47
N ARG A 423 15.84 7.95 -4.50
CA ARG A 423 15.63 9.06 -5.44
C ARG A 423 16.14 8.78 -6.84
N ASP A 424 17.20 7.98 -7.00
CA ASP A 424 17.85 7.80 -8.31
C ASP A 424 17.31 6.58 -9.07
N VAL A 425 16.80 5.55 -8.36
CA VAL A 425 16.46 4.24 -8.96
C VAL A 425 14.96 4.00 -9.09
N ILE A 426 14.14 4.70 -8.31
CA ILE A 426 12.67 4.65 -8.47
C ILE A 426 12.20 5.58 -9.62
N PHE A 427 13.14 6.25 -10.30
CA PHE A 427 12.92 7.20 -11.39
C PHE A 427 13.42 6.67 -12.74
#